data_AF-A0A0F8XDG4-F1
#
_entry.id   AF-A0A0F8XDG4-F1
#
_cell.length_a   1.000
_cell.length_b   1.000
_cell.length_c   1.000
_cell.angle_alpha   90.00
_cell.angle_beta   90.00
_cell.angle_gamma   90.00
#
_symmetry.space_group_name_H-M   'P 1'
#
loop_
_entity.id
_entity.type
_entity.pdbx_description
1 polymer ?
#
loop_
_entity_poly.entity_id
_entity_poly.type
_entity_poly.pdbx_seq_one_letter_code
_entity_poly.pdbx_strand_id
1 'polypeptide(L)'
;MARKPAPPPPPPSSIRATSKKPAKPVAPSTNSAMTIREFSTMVAVSYNDYLARAAPGHHPKMHNAIDEAYLGPQFAEWSLDSDSTIEMPNRGGAPWGLESISPIFRVHENSSWRQHIEFLWNFLRTDFQVNANTSCGTHVHLSRAGGYSLADLKQICQSIIHFDPAFEALLPEDRLSNEYARSNWLDNANFGHRNLSRKQSIAVIQRASSMRELVLLMNPDHDKMFGWNFLYNLEPRGLV
;
A
#
# COMPACT_ATOMS: atom_id res chain seq x y z
N MET A 1 -38.79 3.63 -29.69
CA MET A 1 -38.11 3.54 -28.38
C MET A 1 -36.68 4.06 -28.54
N ALA A 2 -36.38 5.26 -28.04
CA ALA A 2 -35.02 5.81 -28.09
C ALA A 2 -34.13 5.06 -27.09
N ARG A 3 -33.00 4.52 -27.56
CA ARG A 3 -31.98 3.92 -26.69
C ARG A 3 -31.47 4.99 -25.74
N LYS A 4 -31.51 4.73 -24.42
CA LYS A 4 -30.84 5.57 -23.43
C LYS A 4 -29.35 5.66 -23.78
N PRO A 5 -28.74 6.85 -23.71
CA PRO A 5 -27.29 6.98 -23.87
C PRO A 5 -26.57 6.14 -22.82
N ALA A 6 -25.44 5.56 -23.21
CA ALA A 6 -24.59 4.81 -22.31
C ALA A 6 -24.14 5.72 -21.15
N PRO A 7 -24.07 5.21 -19.90
CA PRO A 7 -23.56 5.98 -18.79
C PRO A 7 -22.11 6.43 -19.08
N PRO A 8 -21.69 7.60 -18.57
CA PRO A 8 -20.31 8.03 -18.70
C PRO A 8 -19.37 6.99 -18.08
N PRO A 9 -18.13 6.85 -18.60
CA PRO A 9 -17.17 5.94 -18.02
C PRO A 9 -16.95 6.29 -16.54
N PRO A 10 -16.77 5.29 -15.66
CA PRO A 10 -16.51 5.55 -14.25
C PRO A 10 -15.25 6.44 -14.12
N PRO A 11 -15.22 7.34 -13.13
CA PRO A 11 -14.04 8.17 -12.89
C PRO A 11 -12.82 7.27 -12.64
N PRO A 12 -11.61 7.67 -13.09
CA PRO A 12 -10.44 6.83 -12.97
C PRO A 12 -10.11 6.56 -11.50
N SER A 13 -10.05 5.28 -11.15
CA SER A 13 -9.48 4.84 -9.87
C SER A 13 -7.97 4.78 -9.97
N SER A 14 -7.31 4.87 -8.82
CA SER A 14 -5.87 4.71 -8.72
C SER A 14 -5.46 3.82 -7.55
N ILE A 15 -4.32 3.17 -7.74
CA ILE A 15 -3.69 2.30 -6.76
C ILE A 15 -2.24 2.76 -6.54
N ARG A 16 -1.81 2.76 -5.28
CA ARG A 16 -0.41 2.88 -4.89
C ARG A 16 -0.09 1.70 -3.98
N ALA A 17 0.96 0.96 -4.31
CA ALA A 17 1.41 -0.20 -3.56
C ALA A 17 2.73 0.11 -2.86
N THR A 18 2.83 -0.30 -1.60
CA THR A 18 4.01 -0.09 -0.76
C THR A 18 4.48 -1.43 -0.24
N SER A 19 5.76 -1.77 -0.40
CA SER A 19 6.31 -3.06 0.02
C SER A 19 7.59 -2.89 0.83
N LYS A 20 7.55 -3.39 2.07
CA LYS A 20 8.63 -3.33 3.06
C LYS A 20 9.39 -4.66 3.07
N LYS A 21 10.72 -4.61 2.93
CA LYS A 21 11.56 -5.83 2.84
C LYS A 21 13.04 -5.58 3.21
N PRO A 22 13.68 -6.53 3.88
CA PRO A 22 15.13 -6.71 3.88
C PRO A 22 15.68 -7.05 2.49
N ALA A 23 16.75 -6.38 2.06
CA ALA A 23 17.48 -6.71 0.83
C ALA A 23 19.01 -6.57 0.98
N LYS A 24 19.75 -7.38 0.21
CA LYS A 24 21.20 -7.25 0.00
C LYS A 24 21.58 -7.74 -1.40
N PRO A 25 22.73 -7.37 -1.99
CA PRO A 25 23.14 -7.85 -3.31
C PRO A 25 23.40 -9.37 -3.35
N VAL A 26 23.19 -10.02 -4.51
CA VAL A 26 23.41 -11.47 -4.69
C VAL A 26 24.89 -11.85 -4.77
N ALA A 27 25.70 -11.02 -5.42
CA ALA A 27 27.16 -11.19 -5.48
C ALA A 27 27.85 -10.27 -4.46
N PRO A 28 29.09 -10.56 -4.02
CA PRO A 28 29.95 -9.56 -3.40
C PRO A 28 30.32 -8.53 -4.48
N SER A 29 29.37 -7.65 -4.82
CA SER A 29 29.67 -6.47 -5.60
C SER A 29 30.69 -5.66 -4.80
N THR A 30 31.73 -5.17 -5.47
CA THR A 30 32.79 -4.31 -4.93
C THR A 30 32.28 -3.04 -4.23
N ASN A 31 30.97 -2.80 -4.20
CA ASN A 31 30.31 -1.76 -3.43
C ASN A 31 29.68 -2.34 -2.15
N SER A 32 30.45 -2.33 -1.06
CA SER A 32 29.92 -2.48 0.29
C SER A 32 29.25 -1.16 0.68
N ALA A 33 27.98 -0.95 0.30
CA ALA A 33 27.21 0.15 0.86
C ALA A 33 27.34 0.10 2.39
N MET A 34 27.86 1.19 2.97
CA MET A 34 28.11 1.30 4.41
C MET A 34 26.88 1.88 5.12
N THR A 35 25.98 2.50 4.37
CA THR A 35 24.73 3.07 4.87
C THR A 35 23.52 2.61 4.06
N ILE A 36 22.34 2.68 4.68
CA ILE A 36 21.07 2.40 4.00
C ILE A 36 20.82 3.35 2.83
N ARG A 37 21.24 4.62 2.95
CA ARG A 37 21.11 5.61 1.89
C ARG A 37 21.96 5.25 0.68
N GLU A 38 23.23 4.89 0.87
CA GLU A 38 24.11 4.41 -0.20
C GLU A 38 23.53 3.16 -0.87
N PHE A 39 22.97 2.24 -0.08
CA PHE A 39 22.32 1.05 -0.59
C PHE A 39 21.09 1.40 -1.44
N SER A 40 20.22 2.30 -0.96
CA SER A 40 19.04 2.79 -1.68
C SER A 40 19.41 3.46 -3.01
N THR A 41 20.42 4.34 -3.01
CA THR A 41 20.93 4.97 -4.24
C THR A 41 21.46 3.94 -5.24
N MET A 42 22.22 2.94 -4.77
CA MET A 42 22.71 1.86 -5.62
C MET A 42 21.57 1.03 -6.23
N VAL A 43 20.53 0.70 -5.45
CA VAL A 43 19.35 -0.02 -5.96
C VAL A 43 18.63 0.81 -7.02
N ALA A 44 18.42 2.11 -6.78
CA ALA A 44 17.76 3.00 -7.73
C ALA A 44 18.53 3.14 -9.05
N VAL A 45 19.86 3.32 -8.98
CA VAL A 45 20.74 3.34 -10.18
C VAL A 45 20.66 2.01 -10.92
N SER A 46 20.82 0.89 -10.22
CA SER A 46 20.77 -0.45 -10.83
C SER A 46 19.44 -0.74 -11.51
N TYR A 47 18.32 -0.31 -10.89
CA TYR A 47 16.99 -0.44 -11.46
C TYR A 47 16.85 0.37 -12.74
N ASN A 48 17.31 1.63 -12.74
CA ASN A 48 17.22 2.50 -13.91
C ASN A 48 18.09 2.00 -15.07
N ASP A 49 19.25 1.40 -14.76
CA ASP A 49 20.10 0.74 -15.75
C ASP A 49 19.46 -0.53 -16.31
N TYR A 50 18.85 -1.35 -15.44
CA TYR A 50 18.07 -2.52 -15.85
C TYR A 50 16.90 -2.11 -16.76
N LEU A 51 16.18 -1.06 -16.39
CA LEU A 51 15.10 -0.46 -17.17
C LEU A 51 15.56 -0.02 -18.56
N ALA A 52 16.69 0.69 -18.64
CA ALA A 52 17.23 1.18 -19.92
C ALA A 52 17.59 0.04 -20.88
N ARG A 53 18.04 -1.12 -20.37
CA ARG A 53 18.39 -2.29 -21.18
C ARG A 53 17.19 -3.17 -21.53
N ALA A 54 16.30 -3.42 -20.58
CA ALA A 54 15.25 -4.42 -20.71
C ALA A 54 13.95 -3.87 -21.30
N ALA A 55 13.59 -2.62 -20.98
CA ALA A 55 12.29 -2.05 -21.32
C ALA A 55 12.31 -0.50 -21.35
N PRO A 56 13.13 0.12 -22.21
CA PRO A 56 13.34 1.57 -22.20
C PRO A 56 12.01 2.32 -22.41
N GLY A 57 11.69 3.22 -21.49
CA GLY A 57 10.48 4.06 -21.54
C GLY A 57 9.15 3.35 -21.23
N HIS A 58 9.16 2.07 -20.87
CA HIS A 58 7.93 1.29 -20.64
C HIS A 58 7.52 1.22 -19.17
N HIS A 59 8.45 1.40 -18.24
CA HIS A 59 8.16 1.37 -16.80
C HIS A 59 8.65 2.66 -16.10
N PRO A 60 8.02 3.05 -14.98
CA PRO A 60 8.48 4.15 -14.15
C PRO A 60 9.91 3.94 -13.67
N LYS A 61 10.68 5.03 -13.60
CA LYS A 61 12.02 5.06 -12.98
C LYS A 61 11.92 4.90 -11.47
N MET A 62 13.08 4.80 -10.82
CA MET A 62 13.23 4.73 -9.37
C MET A 62 14.22 5.78 -8.86
N HIS A 63 13.95 6.32 -7.68
CA HIS A 63 14.86 7.22 -6.96
C HIS A 63 15.00 6.82 -5.47
N ASN A 64 16.10 7.28 -4.88
CA ASN A 64 16.28 7.28 -3.42
C ASN A 64 15.43 8.39 -2.80
N ALA A 65 14.68 8.08 -1.75
CA ALA A 65 13.93 9.04 -0.93
C ALA A 65 14.50 9.18 0.50
N ILE A 66 15.55 8.43 0.85
CA ILE A 66 16.19 8.50 2.17
C ILE A 66 17.07 9.75 2.23
N ASP A 67 16.68 10.70 3.08
CA ASP A 67 17.34 11.99 3.32
C ASP A 67 17.59 12.80 2.02
N GLU A 68 16.68 12.68 1.05
CA GLU A 68 16.84 13.30 -0.26
C GLU A 68 15.52 13.86 -0.81
N ALA A 69 15.56 15.11 -1.27
CA ALA A 69 14.40 15.75 -1.88
C ALA A 69 14.23 15.27 -3.32
N TYR A 70 13.05 14.77 -3.66
CA TYR A 70 12.71 14.41 -5.03
C TYR A 70 12.28 15.64 -5.83
N LEU A 71 12.98 15.92 -6.93
CA LEU A 71 12.77 17.08 -7.79
C LEU A 71 11.95 16.79 -9.06
N GLY A 72 11.54 15.53 -9.25
CA GLY A 72 10.75 15.11 -10.42
C GLY A 72 9.23 15.27 -10.23
N PRO A 73 8.43 14.83 -11.21
CA PRO A 73 6.98 14.86 -11.11
C PRO A 73 6.47 14.00 -9.95
N GLN A 74 5.67 14.59 -9.06
CA GLN A 74 5.16 13.91 -7.86
C GLN A 74 4.47 12.59 -8.20
N PHE A 75 4.79 11.55 -7.42
CA PHE A 75 4.20 10.22 -7.52
C PHE A 75 4.30 9.55 -8.90
N ALA A 76 5.24 9.96 -9.75
CA ALA A 76 5.45 9.40 -11.08
C ALA A 76 6.51 8.28 -11.12
N GLU A 77 7.32 8.15 -10.07
CA GLU A 77 8.45 7.22 -9.98
C GLU A 77 8.35 6.36 -8.71
N TRP A 78 9.05 5.23 -8.71
CA TRP A 78 9.25 4.43 -7.51
C TRP A 78 10.14 5.21 -6.54
N SER A 79 9.72 5.28 -5.28
CA SER A 79 10.53 5.85 -4.20
C SER A 79 11.04 4.71 -3.32
N LEU A 80 12.33 4.73 -3.00
CA LEU A 80 12.92 3.87 -1.98
C LEU A 80 13.15 4.67 -0.71
N ASP A 81 12.42 4.31 0.33
CA ASP A 81 12.53 4.93 1.65
C ASP A 81 13.03 3.91 2.68
N SER A 82 13.40 4.42 3.85
CA SER A 82 13.69 3.64 5.04
C SER A 82 12.41 3.48 5.85
N ASP A 83 12.26 2.31 6.46
CA ASP A 83 11.16 2.07 7.39
C ASP A 83 11.69 1.48 8.68
N SER A 84 11.53 2.26 9.76
CA SER A 84 12.04 1.91 11.09
C SER A 84 11.28 0.76 11.75
N THR A 85 10.10 0.39 11.22
CA THR A 85 9.33 -0.76 11.70
C THR A 85 9.87 -2.09 11.17
N ILE A 86 10.79 -2.08 10.19
CA ILE A 86 11.41 -3.30 9.68
C ILE A 86 12.53 -3.72 10.64
N GLU A 87 12.35 -4.86 11.29
CA GLU A 87 13.35 -5.46 12.15
C GLU A 87 14.52 -5.99 11.32
N MET A 88 15.72 -5.47 11.60
CA MET A 88 16.95 -5.91 10.95
C MET A 88 17.82 -6.72 11.92
N PRO A 89 18.42 -7.85 11.47
CA PRO A 89 19.29 -8.66 12.32
C PRO A 89 20.60 -7.93 12.67
N ASN A 90 21.01 -6.96 11.85
CA ASN A 90 22.18 -6.13 12.09
C ASN A 90 21.80 -4.64 11.97
N ARG A 91 21.95 -3.88 13.06
CA ARG A 91 21.70 -2.44 13.04
C ARG A 91 22.88 -1.72 12.40
N GLY A 92 22.65 -1.08 11.25
CA GLY A 92 23.69 -0.33 10.53
C GLY A 92 24.52 -1.16 9.55
N GLY A 93 24.07 -2.37 9.19
CA GLY A 93 24.70 -3.19 8.16
C GLY A 93 23.69 -4.03 7.40
N ALA A 94 24.12 -4.60 6.28
CA ALA A 94 23.28 -5.48 5.46
C ALA A 94 22.81 -6.73 6.25
N PRO A 95 21.60 -7.26 5.96
CA PRO A 95 20.62 -6.76 4.99
C PRO A 95 19.97 -5.43 5.42
N TRP A 96 19.56 -4.61 4.45
CA TRP A 96 18.97 -3.29 4.67
C TRP A 96 17.44 -3.35 4.54
N GLY A 97 16.72 -2.74 5.48
CA GLY A 97 15.26 -2.65 5.46
C GLY A 97 14.78 -1.50 4.58
N LEU A 98 14.22 -1.80 3.40
CA LEU A 98 13.72 -0.82 2.46
C LEU A 98 12.20 -0.87 2.34
N GLU A 99 11.58 0.30 2.25
CA GLU A 99 10.23 0.46 1.77
C GLU A 99 10.27 0.90 0.29
N SER A 100 9.70 0.08 -0.59
CA SER A 100 9.48 0.46 -2.00
C SER A 100 8.08 0.99 -2.16
N ILE A 101 7.96 2.24 -2.56
CA ILE A 101 6.70 2.96 -2.71
C ILE A 101 6.44 3.18 -4.20
N SER A 102 5.30 2.70 -4.71
CA SER A 102 4.99 2.83 -6.13
C SER A 102 4.61 4.27 -6.54
N PRO A 103 4.71 4.57 -7.84
CA PRO A 103 3.91 5.62 -8.46
C PRO A 103 2.42 5.42 -8.20
N ILE A 104 1.62 6.46 -8.43
CA ILE A 104 0.17 6.33 -8.50
C ILE A 104 -0.19 5.73 -9.87
N PHE A 105 -0.66 4.48 -9.89
CA PHE A 105 -1.11 3.83 -11.10
C PHE A 105 -2.60 4.08 -11.33
N ARG A 106 -2.98 4.42 -12.56
CA ARG A 106 -4.40 4.51 -12.97
C ARG A 106 -4.93 3.11 -13.27
N VAL A 107 -6.07 2.77 -12.67
CA VAL A 107 -6.72 1.46 -12.81
C VAL A 107 -7.90 1.59 -13.76
N HIS A 108 -7.81 0.89 -14.87
CA HIS A 108 -8.87 0.74 -15.88
C HIS A 108 -8.65 -0.56 -16.66
N GLU A 109 -9.63 -0.95 -17.48
CA GLU A 109 -9.51 -2.10 -18.38
C GLU A 109 -8.25 -1.91 -19.27
N ASN A 110 -7.35 -2.90 -19.27
CA ASN A 110 -6.03 -2.89 -19.94
C ASN A 110 -4.94 -1.98 -19.35
N SER A 111 -5.12 -1.43 -18.15
CA SER A 111 -4.06 -0.67 -17.47
C SER A 111 -2.84 -1.54 -17.11
N SER A 112 -1.64 -0.95 -17.20
CA SER A 112 -0.35 -1.65 -17.07
C SER A 112 0.20 -1.79 -15.66
N TRP A 113 -0.59 -1.44 -14.63
CA TRP A 113 -0.11 -1.37 -13.25
C TRP A 113 0.50 -2.68 -12.74
N ARG A 114 -0.08 -3.83 -13.12
CA ARG A 114 0.44 -5.16 -12.75
C ARG A 114 1.83 -5.38 -13.35
N GLN A 115 2.02 -5.03 -14.62
CA GLN A 115 3.30 -5.20 -15.31
C GLN A 115 4.38 -4.32 -14.69
N HIS A 116 4.04 -3.12 -14.19
CA HIS A 116 5.00 -2.29 -13.46
C HIS A 116 5.45 -2.92 -12.14
N ILE A 117 4.53 -3.55 -11.39
CA ILE A 117 4.86 -4.27 -10.15
C ILE A 117 5.70 -5.52 -10.45
N GLU A 118 5.30 -6.31 -11.45
CA GLU A 118 6.02 -7.52 -11.87
C GLU A 118 7.44 -7.19 -12.35
N PHE A 119 7.62 -6.09 -13.10
CA PHE A 119 8.93 -5.63 -13.55
C PHE A 119 9.86 -5.28 -12.39
N LEU A 120 9.35 -4.56 -11.37
CA LEU A 120 10.11 -4.29 -10.15
C LEU A 120 10.54 -5.59 -9.45
N TRP A 121 9.62 -6.53 -9.25
CA TRP A 121 9.94 -7.79 -8.58
C TRP A 121 10.89 -8.68 -9.38
N ASN A 122 10.82 -8.63 -10.71
CA ASN A 122 11.78 -9.33 -11.57
C ASN A 122 13.19 -8.77 -11.41
N PHE A 123 13.34 -7.44 -11.44
CA PHE A 123 14.61 -6.79 -11.15
C PHE A 123 15.15 -7.19 -9.77
N LEU A 124 14.34 -7.04 -8.72
CA LEU A 124 14.75 -7.34 -7.34
C LEU A 124 15.22 -8.80 -7.18
N ARG A 125 14.49 -9.76 -7.76
CA ARG A 125 14.86 -11.19 -7.68
C ARG A 125 16.12 -11.55 -8.47
N THR A 126 16.46 -10.75 -9.48
CA THR A 126 17.63 -11.00 -10.33
C THR A 126 18.90 -10.51 -9.64
N ASP A 127 18.87 -9.31 -9.07
CA ASP A 127 20.08 -8.62 -8.61
C ASP A 127 20.24 -8.64 -7.07
N PHE A 128 19.18 -8.95 -6.32
CA PHE A 128 19.16 -8.89 -4.86
C PHE A 128 18.63 -10.16 -4.20
N GLN A 129 19.21 -10.50 -3.05
CA GLN A 129 18.61 -11.42 -2.10
C GLN A 129 17.62 -10.65 -1.23
N VAL A 130 16.33 -10.80 -1.54
CA VAL A 130 15.22 -10.28 -0.74
C VAL A 130 14.79 -11.34 0.28
N ASN A 131 14.73 -10.98 1.56
CA ASN A 131 14.21 -11.84 2.61
C ASN A 131 12.96 -11.21 3.21
N ALA A 132 12.05 -12.03 3.73
CA ALA A 132 10.91 -11.58 4.52
C ALA A 132 11.09 -11.99 5.98
N ASN A 133 10.52 -11.20 6.89
CA ASN A 133 10.35 -11.54 8.31
C ASN A 133 8.98 -11.02 8.79
N THR A 134 8.66 -11.27 10.06
CA THR A 134 7.38 -10.90 10.70
C THR A 134 7.08 -9.40 10.67
N SER A 135 8.12 -8.56 10.62
CA SER A 135 8.01 -7.10 10.57
C SER A 135 7.75 -6.53 9.16
N CYS A 136 7.84 -7.37 8.11
CA CYS A 136 7.58 -6.95 6.74
C CYS A 136 6.08 -6.73 6.49
N GLY A 137 5.75 -5.76 5.64
CA GLY A 137 4.37 -5.37 5.35
C GLY A 137 4.17 -4.97 3.90
N THR A 138 2.92 -5.07 3.44
CA THR A 138 2.49 -4.51 2.16
C THR A 138 1.24 -3.70 2.40
N HIS A 139 1.24 -2.44 1.96
CA HIS A 139 0.09 -1.55 2.05
C HIS A 139 -0.40 -1.21 0.65
N VAL A 140 -1.71 -1.08 0.49
CA VAL A 140 -2.33 -0.70 -0.78
C VAL A 140 -3.24 0.50 -0.53
N HIS A 141 -2.91 1.63 -1.16
CA HIS A 141 -3.75 2.81 -1.14
C HIS A 141 -4.66 2.79 -2.36
N LEU A 142 -5.97 2.94 -2.13
CA LEU A 142 -6.99 2.99 -3.17
C LEU A 142 -7.68 4.34 -3.15
N SER A 143 -7.59 5.07 -4.26
CA SER A 143 -8.26 6.36 -4.44
C SER A 143 -9.13 6.36 -5.68
N ARG A 144 -10.16 7.20 -5.66
CA ARG A 144 -11.04 7.46 -6.81
C ARG A 144 -10.97 8.93 -7.15
N ALA A 145 -10.84 9.27 -8.42
CA ALA A 145 -10.94 10.66 -8.85
C ALA A 145 -12.29 11.27 -8.39
N GLY A 146 -12.26 12.46 -7.81
CA GLY A 146 -13.42 13.10 -7.20
C GLY A 146 -13.77 12.60 -5.79
N GLY A 147 -13.04 11.62 -5.26
CA GLY A 147 -13.25 11.04 -3.93
C GLY A 147 -14.42 10.06 -3.86
N TYR A 148 -14.71 9.61 -2.64
CA TYR A 148 -15.82 8.71 -2.34
C TYR A 148 -17.01 9.49 -1.78
N SER A 149 -18.22 9.13 -2.20
CA SER A 149 -19.44 9.58 -1.50
C SER A 149 -19.65 8.76 -0.23
N LEU A 150 -20.50 9.22 0.68
CA LEU A 150 -20.90 8.43 1.86
C LEU A 150 -21.51 7.08 1.46
N ALA A 151 -22.29 7.05 0.38
CA ALA A 151 -22.89 5.81 -0.13
C ALA A 151 -21.83 4.83 -0.64
N ASP A 152 -20.80 5.32 -1.34
CA ASP A 152 -19.67 4.49 -1.78
C ASP A 152 -18.92 3.91 -0.58
N LEU A 153 -18.55 4.76 0.40
CA LEU A 153 -17.81 4.28 1.56
C LEU A 153 -18.61 3.30 2.41
N LYS A 154 -19.93 3.47 2.54
CA LYS A 154 -20.77 2.48 3.24
C LYS A 154 -20.65 1.10 2.59
N GLN A 155 -20.74 1.03 1.26
CA GLN A 155 -20.63 -0.25 0.55
C GLN A 155 -19.23 -0.87 0.71
N ILE A 156 -18.18 -0.06 0.65
CA ILE A 156 -16.80 -0.51 0.88
C ILE A 156 -16.64 -1.05 2.31
N CYS A 157 -17.07 -0.29 3.32
CA CYS A 157 -16.98 -0.69 4.73
C CYS A 157 -17.79 -1.97 5.01
N GLN A 158 -19.00 -2.09 4.44
CA GLN A 158 -19.81 -3.30 4.56
C GLN A 158 -19.13 -4.51 3.91
N SER A 159 -18.50 -4.30 2.75
CA SER A 159 -17.74 -5.35 2.06
C SER A 159 -16.54 -5.79 2.88
N ILE A 160 -15.83 -4.85 3.51
CA ILE A 160 -14.72 -5.16 4.43
C ILE A 160 -15.23 -6.03 5.56
N ILE A 161 -16.25 -5.59 6.31
CA ILE A 161 -16.83 -6.41 7.39
C ILE A 161 -17.32 -7.77 6.87
N HIS A 162 -17.83 -7.83 5.64
CA HIS A 162 -18.27 -9.07 5.02
C HIS A 162 -17.13 -10.08 4.81
N PHE A 163 -16.02 -9.61 4.23
CA PHE A 163 -14.87 -10.42 3.80
C PHE A 163 -13.73 -10.47 4.81
N ASP A 164 -13.80 -9.74 5.91
CA ASP A 164 -12.75 -9.66 6.93
C ASP A 164 -12.24 -11.04 7.39
N PRO A 165 -13.11 -12.04 7.71
CA PRO A 165 -12.63 -13.38 8.06
C PRO A 165 -11.91 -14.12 6.93
N ALA A 166 -12.23 -13.81 5.67
CA ALA A 166 -11.55 -14.40 4.53
C ALA A 166 -10.15 -13.79 4.35
N PHE A 167 -9.96 -12.51 4.67
CA PHE A 167 -8.62 -11.91 4.73
C PHE A 167 -7.80 -12.53 5.85
N GLU A 168 -8.35 -12.63 7.06
CA GLU A 168 -7.69 -13.28 8.20
C GLU A 168 -7.26 -14.72 7.87
N ALA A 169 -8.11 -15.50 7.20
CA ALA A 169 -7.79 -16.87 6.80
C ALA A 169 -6.66 -16.99 5.75
N LEU A 170 -6.34 -15.91 5.03
CA LEU A 170 -5.25 -15.86 4.06
C LEU A 170 -3.93 -15.37 4.67
N LEU A 171 -3.98 -14.74 5.84
CA LEU A 171 -2.79 -14.24 6.50
C LEU A 171 -1.99 -15.41 7.10
N PRO A 172 -0.65 -15.37 7.02
CA PRO A 172 0.20 -16.24 7.82
C PRO A 172 -0.13 -16.15 9.31
N GLU A 173 0.06 -17.24 10.05
CA GLU A 173 -0.29 -17.31 11.49
C GLU A 173 0.42 -16.24 12.33
N ASP A 174 1.69 -15.96 12.02
CA ASP A 174 2.51 -14.91 12.65
C ASP A 174 2.05 -13.48 12.33
N ARG A 175 1.04 -13.33 11.46
CA ARG A 175 0.43 -12.04 11.09
C ARG A 175 -0.96 -11.85 11.66
N LEU A 176 -1.57 -12.89 12.22
CA LEU A 176 -2.81 -12.78 12.96
C LEU A 176 -2.59 -11.93 14.21
N SER A 177 -3.57 -11.09 14.57
CA SER A 177 -3.50 -10.20 15.74
C SER A 177 -2.33 -9.19 15.72
N ASN A 178 -1.82 -8.83 14.54
CA ASN A 178 -0.76 -7.84 14.40
C ASN A 178 -1.29 -6.44 14.76
N GLU A 179 -0.62 -5.76 15.71
CA GLU A 179 -1.00 -4.41 16.18
C GLU A 179 -1.18 -3.42 15.02
N TYR A 180 -0.34 -3.49 13.99
CA TYR A 180 -0.30 -2.58 12.85
C TYR A 180 -1.29 -2.93 11.72
N ALA A 181 -2.05 -4.03 11.86
CA ALA A 181 -2.97 -4.52 10.85
C ALA A 181 -4.20 -5.20 11.47
N ARG A 182 -4.75 -4.60 12.55
CA ARG A 182 -5.91 -5.17 13.26
C ARG A 182 -7.15 -5.29 12.37
N SER A 183 -7.96 -6.31 12.64
CA SER A 183 -9.21 -6.53 11.94
C SER A 183 -10.18 -5.36 12.19
N ASN A 184 -10.76 -4.82 11.11
CA ASN A 184 -11.77 -3.77 11.24
C ASN A 184 -13.08 -4.29 11.84
N TRP A 185 -13.27 -5.61 11.93
CA TRP A 185 -14.44 -6.22 12.57
C TRP A 185 -14.13 -6.76 13.97
N LEU A 186 -13.23 -7.74 14.07
CA LEU A 186 -12.98 -8.52 15.28
C LEU A 186 -12.38 -7.66 16.40
N ASP A 187 -11.40 -6.82 16.07
CA ASP A 187 -10.65 -6.00 17.03
C ASP A 187 -11.27 -4.61 17.27
N ASN A 188 -12.42 -4.33 16.64
CA ASN A 188 -13.01 -3.00 16.66
C ASN A 188 -14.03 -2.85 17.81
N ALA A 189 -13.81 -1.84 18.65
CA ALA A 189 -14.66 -1.47 19.78
C ALA A 189 -16.13 -1.18 19.41
N ASN A 190 -16.40 -0.81 18.16
CA ASN A 190 -17.76 -0.56 17.67
C ASN A 190 -18.48 -1.83 17.17
N PHE A 191 -17.76 -2.93 16.97
CA PHE A 191 -18.27 -4.15 16.33
C PHE A 191 -17.98 -5.42 17.14
N GLY A 192 -16.89 -6.13 16.87
CA GLY A 192 -16.56 -7.44 17.42
C GLY A 192 -16.47 -7.42 18.95
N HIS A 193 -15.84 -6.40 19.53
CA HIS A 193 -15.75 -6.23 20.99
C HIS A 193 -17.11 -6.02 21.67
N ARG A 194 -18.13 -5.59 20.93
CA ARG A 194 -19.52 -5.48 21.40
C ARG A 194 -20.35 -6.72 21.12
N ASN A 195 -19.69 -7.82 20.72
CA ASN A 195 -20.30 -9.08 20.34
C ASN A 195 -21.34 -8.92 19.20
N LEU A 196 -21.12 -7.96 18.29
CA LEU A 196 -21.98 -7.78 17.14
C LEU A 196 -21.65 -8.81 16.06
N SER A 197 -22.67 -9.55 15.63
CA SER A 197 -22.58 -10.38 14.44
C SER A 197 -22.29 -9.52 13.21
N ARG A 198 -21.71 -10.15 12.18
CA ARG A 198 -21.41 -9.50 10.89
C ARG A 198 -22.60 -8.72 10.32
N LYS A 199 -23.80 -9.32 10.37
CA LYS A 199 -25.05 -8.71 9.89
C LYS A 199 -25.42 -7.46 10.71
N GLN A 200 -25.22 -7.51 12.03
CA GLN A 200 -25.47 -6.35 12.90
C GLN A 200 -24.45 -5.24 12.65
N SER A 201 -23.16 -5.56 12.52
CA SER A 201 -22.10 -4.59 12.18
C SER A 201 -22.37 -3.88 10.85
N ILE A 202 -22.78 -4.63 9.82
CA ILE A 202 -23.21 -4.06 8.52
C ILE A 202 -24.40 -3.10 8.69
N ALA A 203 -25.38 -3.46 9.54
CA ALA A 203 -26.53 -2.61 9.82
C ALA A 203 -26.13 -1.32 10.58
N VAL A 204 -25.11 -1.37 11.46
CA VAL A 204 -24.55 -0.18 12.11
C VAL A 204 -23.90 0.75 11.08
N ILE A 205 -23.06 0.21 10.19
CA ILE A 205 -22.45 0.99 9.09
C ILE A 205 -23.52 1.65 8.21
N GLN A 206 -24.61 0.94 7.91
CA GLN A 206 -25.69 1.48 7.10
C GLN A 206 -26.36 2.71 7.73
N ARG A 207 -26.39 2.80 9.06
CA ARG A 207 -27.04 3.90 9.80
C ARG A 207 -26.20 5.16 9.90
N ALA A 208 -24.88 5.09 9.62
CA ALA A 208 -24.00 6.25 9.69
C ALA A 208 -24.53 7.42 8.84
N SER A 209 -24.66 8.59 9.43
CA SER A 209 -25.30 9.77 8.81
C SER A 209 -24.32 10.68 8.09
N SER A 210 -23.01 10.53 8.37
CA SER A 210 -21.96 11.37 7.81
C SER A 210 -20.68 10.58 7.50
N MET A 211 -19.82 11.18 6.67
CA MET A 211 -18.50 10.63 6.36
C MET A 211 -17.67 10.46 7.64
N ARG A 212 -17.67 11.49 8.49
CA ARG A 212 -16.92 11.51 9.75
C ARG A 212 -17.35 10.38 10.68
N GLU A 213 -18.65 10.21 10.87
CA GLU A 213 -19.20 9.13 11.70
C GLU A 213 -18.79 7.75 11.15
N LEU A 214 -18.92 7.54 9.84
CA LEU A 214 -18.54 6.27 9.22
C LEU A 214 -17.05 5.95 9.38
N VAL A 215 -16.18 6.93 9.13
CA VAL A 215 -14.73 6.74 9.29
C VAL A 215 -14.39 6.40 10.75
N LEU A 216 -14.98 7.10 11.72
CA LEU A 216 -14.72 6.84 13.15
C LEU A 216 -15.37 5.54 13.65
N LEU A 217 -16.37 5.00 12.96
CA LEU A 217 -16.84 3.63 13.21
C LEU A 217 -15.78 2.60 12.81
N MET A 218 -15.13 2.80 11.65
CA MET A 218 -14.13 1.87 11.11
C MET A 218 -12.73 2.03 11.74
N ASN A 219 -12.40 3.25 12.17
CA ASN A 219 -11.13 3.65 12.79
C ASN A 219 -11.43 4.48 14.06
N PRO A 220 -11.89 3.84 15.15
CA PRO A 220 -12.20 4.53 16.42
C PRO A 220 -10.98 5.29 16.95
N ASP A 221 -11.22 6.36 17.69
CA ASP A 221 -10.19 7.19 18.35
C ASP A 221 -9.09 7.74 17.42
N HIS A 222 -9.37 7.82 16.11
CA HIS A 222 -8.38 8.18 15.08
C HIS A 222 -7.23 7.18 15.00
N ASP A 223 -7.50 5.92 15.31
CA ASP A 223 -6.51 4.86 15.30
C ASP A 223 -6.26 4.34 13.89
N LYS A 224 -5.02 4.54 13.42
CA LYS A 224 -4.57 4.18 12.07
C LYS A 224 -4.16 2.71 11.93
N MET A 225 -4.15 1.94 13.02
CA MET A 225 -3.54 0.61 13.06
C MET A 225 -4.50 -0.54 12.69
N PHE A 226 -5.65 -0.21 12.11
CA PHE A 226 -6.55 -1.20 11.51
C PHE A 226 -6.12 -1.47 10.06
N GLY A 227 -6.29 -2.71 9.60
CA GLY A 227 -5.90 -3.15 8.26
C GLY A 227 -6.52 -2.31 7.13
N TRP A 228 -7.75 -1.82 7.34
CA TRP A 228 -8.38 -0.79 6.51
C TRP A 228 -8.43 0.53 7.26
N ASN A 229 -7.64 1.49 6.78
CA ASN A 229 -7.52 2.82 7.36
C ASN A 229 -8.21 3.87 6.47
N PHE A 230 -9.25 4.51 7.01
CA PHE A 230 -10.04 5.52 6.31
C PHE A 230 -9.75 6.95 6.77
N LEU A 231 -8.81 7.18 7.70
CA LEU A 231 -8.59 8.48 8.34
C LEU A 231 -8.22 9.59 7.36
N TYR A 232 -7.56 9.27 6.25
CA TYR A 232 -7.27 10.21 5.16
C TYR A 232 -8.54 10.85 4.55
N ASN A 233 -9.72 10.24 4.72
CA ASN A 233 -10.98 10.84 4.27
C ASN A 233 -11.48 11.96 5.19
N LEU A 234 -10.85 12.17 6.35
CA LEU A 234 -11.15 13.27 7.28
C LEU A 234 -10.24 14.48 7.07
N GLU A 235 -9.12 14.32 6.38
CA GLU A 235 -8.21 15.42 6.10
C GLU A 235 -8.83 16.39 5.07
N PRO A 236 -8.63 17.70 5.22
CA PRO A 236 -9.01 18.66 4.18
C PRO A 236 -8.38 18.23 2.86
N ARG A 237 -9.18 18.14 1.79
CA ARG A 237 -8.73 17.71 0.45
C ARG A 237 -7.52 18.53 0.02
N GLY A 238 -6.32 17.97 0.17
CA GLY A 238 -5.09 18.74 -0.01
C GLY A 238 -3.82 17.95 -0.31
N LEU A 239 -3.80 16.62 -0.24
CA LEU A 239 -2.61 15.82 -0.58
C LEU A 239 -3.01 14.47 -1.22
N VAL A 240 -3.32 14.51 -2.52
CA VAL A 240 -3.17 13.36 -3.45
C VAL A 240 -2.63 13.90 -4.76
#